data_AF-A0A2N1MC58-F1
#
_entry.id   AF-A0A2N1MC58-F1
#
_cell.length_a   1.000
_cell.length_b   1.000
_cell.length_c   1.000
_cell.angle_alpha   90.00
_cell.angle_beta   90.00
_cell.angle_gamma   90.00
#
_symmetry.space_group_name_H-M   'P 1'
#
loop_
_entity.id
_entity.type
_entity.pdbx_description
1 polymer ?
#
loop_
_entity_poly.entity_id
_entity_poly.type
_entity_poly.pdbx_seq_one_letter_code
_entity_poly.pdbx_strand_id
1 'polypeptide(L)'
;MALKETNATTAKQMHEVAEYCIIDAISYQRLMVKRNAINEYREVASVAFISLYDSHYFAIGMKVRNLLSASAWREGILTSTIPCEQTETGKYPVAYIFPPVKGLENRRPVTGLDFTSLYPSLIMTYNLSPDKIILSRERADSLKKSGKKLHEINFKYNGHDVLAWSIEHGNQAEMKGLYPKVLEELLIRRNSLKNHLALLNDRKEELEKEISLAEARGEDVTDAVKSEYSSVSFNVTC
;
A
#
# COMPACT_ATOMS: atom_id res chain seq x y z
N MET A 1 40.84 49.68 -11.71
CA MET A 1 40.39 48.90 -10.54
C MET A 1 41.14 47.58 -10.61
N ALA A 2 42.27 47.48 -9.89
CA ALA A 2 43.19 46.35 -10.01
C ALA A 2 42.55 45.07 -9.45
N LEU A 3 42.52 44.00 -10.26
CA LEU A 3 42.24 42.64 -9.81
C LEU A 3 43.33 42.27 -8.78
N LYS A 4 42.97 42.24 -7.50
CA LYS A 4 43.82 41.69 -6.44
C LYS A 4 44.13 40.23 -6.83
N GLU A 5 45.41 39.90 -6.91
CA GLU A 5 45.87 38.51 -7.08
C GLU A 5 45.17 37.62 -6.06
N THR A 6 44.47 36.60 -6.54
CA THR A 6 43.80 35.61 -5.71
C THR A 6 44.86 34.82 -4.96
N ASN A 7 44.99 35.08 -3.65
CA ASN A 7 45.87 34.32 -2.76
C ASN A 7 45.57 32.83 -2.92
N ALA A 8 46.60 31.99 -3.11
CA ALA A 8 46.46 30.55 -3.34
C ALA A 8 45.59 29.84 -2.27
N THR A 9 45.60 30.34 -1.04
CA THR A 9 44.75 29.89 0.07
C THR A 9 43.26 30.14 -0.19
N THR A 10 42.90 31.30 -0.75
CA THR A 10 41.51 31.62 -1.11
C THR A 10 41.03 30.75 -2.25
N ALA A 11 41.88 30.48 -3.25
CA ALA A 11 41.55 29.55 -4.33
C ALA A 11 41.30 28.12 -3.81
N LYS A 12 42.11 27.65 -2.84
CA LYS A 12 41.92 26.35 -2.18
C LYS A 12 40.60 26.27 -1.40
N GLN A 13 40.27 27.30 -0.63
CA GLN A 13 39.01 27.37 0.11
C GLN A 13 37.79 27.38 -0.83
N MET A 14 37.86 28.12 -1.94
CA MET A 14 36.80 28.12 -2.95
C MET A 14 36.65 26.75 -3.61
N HIS A 15 37.74 26.02 -3.83
CA HIS A 15 37.71 24.67 -4.34
C HIS A 15 37.03 23.70 -3.36
N GLU A 16 37.38 23.74 -2.06
CA GLU A 16 36.74 22.92 -1.03
C GLU A 16 35.21 23.20 -0.93
N VAL A 17 34.79 24.47 -1.04
CA VAL A 17 33.37 24.83 -1.08
C VAL A 17 32.69 24.28 -2.34
N ALA A 18 33.35 24.34 -3.51
CA ALA A 18 32.82 23.78 -4.74
C ALA A 18 32.66 22.25 -4.65
N GLU A 19 33.65 21.54 -4.10
CA GLU A 19 33.56 20.10 -3.85
C GLU A 19 32.40 19.76 -2.91
N TYR A 20 32.24 20.50 -1.82
CA TYR A 20 31.11 20.33 -0.90
C TYR A 20 29.77 20.49 -1.62
N CYS A 21 29.60 21.55 -2.42
CA CYS A 21 28.37 21.78 -3.18
C CYS A 21 28.08 20.66 -4.20
N ILE A 22 29.12 20.12 -4.84
CA ILE A 22 28.99 18.98 -5.76
C ILE A 22 28.51 17.74 -5.01
N ILE A 23 29.13 17.44 -3.86
CA ILE A 23 28.76 16.30 -3.02
C ILE A 23 27.30 16.45 -2.55
N ASP A 24 26.90 17.62 -2.08
CA ASP A 24 25.54 17.88 -1.61
C ASP A 24 24.51 17.68 -2.73
N ALA A 25 24.75 18.28 -3.91
CA ALA A 25 23.86 18.12 -5.07
C ALA A 25 23.70 16.67 -5.54
N ILE A 26 24.81 15.91 -5.60
CA ILE A 26 24.79 14.50 -6.00
C ILE A 26 24.16 13.61 -4.92
N SER A 27 24.29 13.97 -3.64
CA SER A 27 23.76 13.19 -2.53
C SER A 27 22.24 13.05 -2.59
N TYR A 28 21.51 14.09 -3.01
CA TYR A 28 20.06 14.01 -3.22
C TYR A 28 19.68 13.01 -4.32
N GLN A 29 20.38 13.03 -5.45
CA GLN A 29 20.14 12.07 -6.55
C GLN A 29 20.42 10.64 -6.10
N ARG A 30 21.53 10.42 -5.38
CA ARG A 30 21.88 9.11 -4.81
C ARG A 30 20.82 8.63 -3.81
N LEU A 31 20.31 9.52 -2.96
CA LEU A 31 19.25 9.18 -2.00
C LEU A 31 17.95 8.82 -2.70
N MET A 32 17.57 9.58 -3.73
CA MET A 32 16.37 9.32 -4.52
C MET A 32 16.40 7.95 -5.20
N VAL A 33 17.56 7.57 -5.77
CA VAL A 33 17.78 6.22 -6.30
C VAL A 33 17.68 5.21 -5.16
N LYS A 34 18.47 5.36 -4.08
CA LYS A 34 18.49 4.42 -2.94
C LYS A 34 17.15 4.21 -2.23
N ARG A 35 16.23 5.19 -2.29
CA ARG A 35 14.88 5.08 -1.73
C ARG A 35 13.85 4.64 -2.76
N ASN A 36 14.23 4.52 -4.03
CA ASN A 36 13.37 4.10 -5.13
C ASN A 36 12.08 4.94 -5.26
N ALA A 37 12.12 6.19 -4.79
CA ALA A 37 10.94 7.01 -4.57
C ALA A 37 10.14 7.26 -5.85
N ILE A 38 10.83 7.46 -6.99
CA ILE A 38 10.18 7.68 -8.29
C ILE A 38 9.39 6.44 -8.72
N ASN A 39 9.97 5.24 -8.55
CA ASN A 39 9.30 4.00 -8.96
C ASN A 39 8.09 3.70 -8.07
N GLU A 40 8.20 3.96 -6.76
CA GLU A 40 7.06 3.88 -5.84
C GLU A 40 5.91 4.79 -6.29
N TYR A 41 6.19 6.07 -6.57
CA TYR A 41 5.17 6.99 -7.05
C TYR A 41 4.60 6.59 -8.41
N ARG A 42 5.42 6.04 -9.30
CA ARG A 42 4.99 5.54 -10.61
C ARG A 42 4.04 4.36 -10.48
N GLU A 43 4.33 3.41 -9.59
CA GLU A 43 3.43 2.27 -9.34
C GLU A 43 2.09 2.73 -8.76
N VAL A 44 2.11 3.66 -7.79
CA VAL A 44 0.87 4.22 -7.24
C VAL A 44 0.10 5.00 -8.29
N ALA A 45 0.78 5.77 -9.15
CA ALA A 45 0.16 6.50 -10.25
C ALA A 45 -0.50 5.54 -11.26
N SER A 46 0.19 4.45 -11.62
CA SER A 46 -0.32 3.40 -12.49
C SER A 46 -1.55 2.69 -11.91
N VAL A 47 -1.50 2.30 -10.62
CA VAL A 47 -2.63 1.64 -9.95
C VAL A 47 -3.83 2.58 -9.86
N ALA A 48 -3.62 3.84 -9.49
CA ALA A 48 -4.70 4.79 -9.24
C ALA A 48 -5.17 5.56 -10.48
N PHE A 49 -4.57 5.36 -11.66
CA PHE A 49 -4.84 6.08 -12.91
C PHE A 49 -4.66 7.61 -12.81
N ILE A 50 -3.66 8.07 -12.05
CA ILE A 50 -3.36 9.50 -11.83
C ILE A 50 -1.99 9.86 -12.41
N SER A 51 -1.68 11.16 -12.49
CA SER A 51 -0.35 11.60 -12.91
C SER A 51 0.72 11.29 -11.85
N LEU A 52 1.99 11.26 -12.26
CA LEU A 52 3.11 11.12 -11.32
C LEU A 52 3.15 12.27 -10.32
N TYR A 53 2.84 13.49 -10.78
CA TYR A 53 2.70 14.68 -9.94
C TYR A 53 1.63 14.46 -8.87
N ASP A 54 0.47 13.97 -9.28
CA ASP A 54 -0.66 13.76 -8.36
C ASP A 54 -0.37 12.70 -7.31
N SER A 55 0.41 11.68 -7.66
CA SER A 55 0.85 10.65 -6.74
C SER A 55 1.71 11.21 -5.60
N HIS A 56 2.48 12.26 -5.86
CA HIS A 56 3.32 12.88 -4.84
C HIS A 56 2.57 13.89 -3.96
N TYR A 57 1.81 14.79 -4.58
CA TYR A 57 1.26 15.96 -3.87
C TYR A 57 -0.10 15.74 -3.21
N PHE A 58 -0.93 14.84 -3.73
CA PHE A 58 -2.30 14.68 -3.24
C PHE A 58 -2.49 13.49 -2.30
N ALA A 59 -3.46 13.64 -1.40
CA ALA A 59 -3.82 12.64 -0.41
C ALA A 59 -4.37 11.36 -1.04
N ILE A 60 -4.25 10.25 -0.30
CA ILE A 60 -4.69 8.90 -0.69
C ILE A 60 -6.17 8.87 -1.13
N GLY A 61 -7.03 9.70 -0.51
CA GLY A 61 -8.44 9.76 -0.86
C GLY A 61 -8.70 10.08 -2.34
N MET A 62 -7.88 10.93 -2.95
CA MET A 62 -7.97 11.23 -4.38
C MET A 62 -7.61 10.00 -5.23
N LYS A 63 -6.58 9.26 -4.82
CA LYS A 63 -6.10 8.05 -5.51
C LYS A 63 -7.18 6.95 -5.48
N VAL A 64 -7.78 6.72 -4.31
CA VAL A 64 -8.87 5.77 -4.13
C VAL A 64 -10.09 6.17 -4.94
N ARG A 65 -10.47 7.46 -4.91
CA ARG A 65 -11.61 7.97 -5.70
C ARG A 65 -11.39 7.72 -7.19
N ASN A 66 -10.22 8.04 -7.72
CA ASN A 66 -9.94 7.87 -9.14
C ASN A 66 -9.92 6.40 -9.58
N LEU A 67 -9.30 5.52 -8.77
CA LEU A 67 -9.34 4.07 -8.99
C LEU A 67 -10.79 3.52 -9.01
N LEU A 68 -11.61 3.93 -8.04
CA LEU A 68 -13.00 3.52 -7.96
C LEU A 68 -13.82 4.07 -9.14
N SER A 69 -13.64 5.33 -9.52
CA SER A 69 -14.33 5.93 -10.67
C SER A 69 -13.94 5.26 -11.99
N ALA A 70 -12.66 4.96 -12.21
CA ALA A 70 -12.20 4.22 -13.38
C ALA A 70 -12.80 2.80 -13.42
N SER A 71 -12.88 2.13 -12.27
CA SER A 71 -13.48 0.80 -12.18
C SER A 71 -15.00 0.82 -12.36
N ALA A 72 -15.68 1.83 -11.80
CA ALA A 72 -17.11 2.04 -11.97
C ALA A 72 -17.46 2.26 -13.45
N TRP A 73 -16.66 3.06 -14.16
CA TRP A 73 -16.84 3.30 -15.60
C TRP A 73 -16.78 2.00 -16.42
N ARG A 74 -15.83 1.10 -16.13
CA ARG A 74 -15.73 -0.22 -16.78
C ARG A 74 -16.98 -1.08 -16.57
N GLU A 75 -17.66 -0.91 -15.44
CA GLU A 75 -18.85 -1.66 -15.04
C GLU A 75 -20.16 -0.94 -15.43
N GLY A 76 -20.10 0.18 -16.14
CA GLY A 76 -21.27 0.98 -16.51
C GLY A 76 -21.97 1.66 -15.32
N ILE A 77 -21.25 1.87 -14.21
CA ILE A 77 -21.74 2.51 -12.99
C ILE A 77 -21.34 3.99 -12.98
N LEU A 78 -22.29 4.88 -12.70
CA LEU A 78 -22.04 6.31 -12.52
C LEU A 78 -21.78 6.65 -11.05
N THR A 79 -20.75 7.45 -10.81
CA THR A 79 -20.43 7.96 -9.46
C THR A 79 -21.06 9.33 -9.23
N SER A 80 -21.80 9.49 -8.13
CA SER A 80 -22.33 10.80 -7.73
C SER A 80 -21.23 11.72 -7.23
N THR A 81 -21.22 12.98 -7.69
CA THR A 81 -20.34 14.05 -7.20
C THR A 81 -21.04 14.97 -6.19
N ILE A 82 -22.27 14.62 -5.78
CA ILE A 82 -23.05 15.43 -4.86
C ILE A 82 -22.36 15.42 -3.49
N PRO A 83 -22.05 16.59 -2.91
CA PRO A 83 -21.49 16.66 -1.57
C PRO A 83 -22.51 16.14 -0.56
N CYS A 84 -22.05 15.32 0.39
CA CYS A 84 -22.90 14.87 1.48
C CYS A 84 -23.10 16.04 2.45
N GLU A 85 -24.29 16.65 2.43
CA GLU A 85 -24.64 17.76 3.34
C GLU A 85 -24.85 17.30 4.79
N GLN A 86 -25.15 16.01 4.97
CA GLN A 86 -25.31 15.38 6.28
C GLN A 86 -24.00 14.76 6.74
N THR A 87 -23.13 15.56 7.36
CA THR A 87 -22.04 15.01 8.18
C THR A 87 -22.59 14.63 9.54
N GLU A 88 -22.77 13.34 9.79
CA GLU A 88 -23.05 12.85 11.14
C GLU A 88 -21.85 13.15 12.06
N THR A 89 -22.07 13.96 13.08
CA THR A 89 -21.05 14.33 14.05
C THR A 89 -20.88 13.20 15.07
N GLY A 90 -19.85 12.37 14.92
CA GLY A 90 -19.59 11.26 15.83
C GLY A 90 -18.37 10.44 15.41
N LYS A 91 -17.72 9.77 16.39
CA LYS A 91 -16.68 8.79 16.10
C LYS A 91 -17.31 7.40 16.08
N TYR A 92 -17.04 6.63 15.03
CA TYR A 92 -17.40 5.22 15.00
C TYR A 92 -16.55 4.43 16.02
N PRO A 93 -17.14 3.51 16.79
CA PRO A 93 -16.35 2.57 17.57
C PRO A 93 -15.47 1.77 16.63
N VAL A 94 -14.17 1.75 16.88
CA VAL A 94 -13.18 1.21 15.92
C VAL A 94 -12.91 -0.26 16.22
N ALA A 95 -11.84 -0.55 16.95
CA ALA A 95 -11.41 -1.91 17.26
C ALA A 95 -11.70 -2.21 18.73
N TYR A 96 -12.12 -3.44 18.99
CA TYR A 96 -12.15 -3.98 20.34
C TYR A 96 -10.72 -4.39 20.75
N ILE A 97 -10.25 -3.85 21.88
CA ILE A 97 -8.95 -4.21 22.44
C ILE A 97 -9.19 -5.17 23.59
N PHE A 98 -8.65 -6.38 23.47
CA PHE A 98 -8.72 -7.36 24.56
C PHE A 98 -7.86 -6.88 25.74
N PRO A 99 -8.37 -6.89 26.99
CA PRO A 99 -7.61 -6.47 28.15
C PRO A 99 -6.31 -7.29 28.32
N PRO A 100 -5.12 -6.65 28.36
CA PRO A 100 -3.87 -7.39 28.44
C PRO A 100 -3.62 -7.92 29.86
N VAL A 101 -3.07 -9.13 29.94
CA VAL A 101 -2.48 -9.64 31.19
C VAL A 101 -1.10 -9.00 31.34
N LYS A 102 -0.95 -8.08 32.30
CA LYS A 102 0.29 -7.35 32.53
C LYS A 102 1.30 -8.23 33.28
N GLY A 103 2.56 -8.19 32.86
CA GLY A 103 3.65 -8.90 33.51
C GLY A 103 4.68 -9.40 32.51
N LEU A 104 5.78 -9.94 33.04
CA LEU A 104 6.82 -10.58 32.24
C LEU A 104 6.53 -12.08 32.16
N GLU A 105 6.24 -12.59 30.96
CA GLU A 105 6.02 -14.02 30.71
C GLU A 105 7.37 -14.69 30.40
N ASN A 106 7.98 -15.30 31.43
CA ASN A 106 9.25 -16.03 31.31
C ASN A 106 9.07 -17.55 31.28
N ARG A 107 7.85 -18.07 31.43
CA ARG A 107 7.62 -19.52 31.63
C ARG A 107 7.37 -20.27 30.34
N ARG A 108 6.84 -19.60 29.32
CA ARG A 108 6.45 -20.23 28.05
C ARG A 108 6.59 -19.25 26.87
N PRO A 109 6.89 -19.75 25.67
CA PRO A 109 6.83 -18.95 24.45
C PRO A 109 5.41 -18.41 24.22
N VAL A 110 5.31 -17.16 23.77
CA VAL A 110 4.05 -16.53 23.36
C VAL A 110 4.00 -16.50 21.83
N THR A 111 2.94 -17.07 21.24
CA THR A 111 2.74 -17.07 19.78
C THR A 111 1.71 -16.02 19.40
N GLY A 112 2.03 -15.19 18.41
CA GLY A 112 1.09 -14.23 17.82
C GLY A 112 0.39 -14.83 16.61
N LEU A 113 -0.95 -14.79 16.60
CA LEU A 113 -1.78 -15.12 15.44
C LEU A 113 -2.46 -13.83 14.98
N ASP A 114 -2.37 -13.55 13.68
CA ASP A 114 -2.96 -12.37 13.07
C ASP A 114 -3.65 -12.72 11.74
N PHE A 115 -4.65 -11.93 11.36
CA PHE A 115 -5.37 -12.07 10.11
C PHE A 115 -4.66 -11.30 9.00
N THR A 116 -4.35 -11.97 7.89
CA THR A 116 -3.83 -11.29 6.71
C THR A 116 -4.92 -10.45 6.05
N SER A 117 -4.81 -9.12 6.11
CA SER A 117 -5.76 -8.19 5.46
C SER A 117 -7.20 -8.36 5.93
N LEU A 118 -7.42 -8.28 7.25
CA LEU A 118 -8.74 -8.46 7.90
C LEU A 118 -9.87 -7.65 7.24
N TYR A 119 -9.76 -6.33 7.18
CA TYR A 119 -10.85 -5.48 6.65
C TYR A 119 -11.15 -5.72 5.17
N PRO A 120 -10.17 -5.74 4.25
CA PRO A 120 -10.44 -6.12 2.86
C PRO A 120 -11.12 -7.49 2.73
N SER A 121 -10.69 -8.47 3.52
CA SER A 121 -11.29 -9.81 3.50
C SER A 121 -12.77 -9.79 3.93
N LEU A 122 -13.12 -8.99 4.95
CA LEU A 122 -14.52 -8.81 5.37
C LEU A 122 -15.34 -8.10 4.28
N ILE A 123 -14.80 -7.03 3.69
CA ILE A 123 -15.47 -6.29 2.62
C ILE A 123 -15.77 -7.20 1.43
N MET A 124 -14.80 -8.01 1.01
CA MET A 124 -14.97 -8.96 -0.08
C MET A 124 -15.99 -10.05 0.29
N THR A 125 -15.83 -10.70 1.44
CA THR A 125 -16.67 -11.84 1.86
C THR A 125 -18.14 -11.47 2.01
N TYR A 126 -18.43 -10.32 2.63
CA TYR A 126 -19.81 -9.87 2.87
C TYR A 126 -20.34 -8.92 1.78
N ASN A 127 -19.61 -8.81 0.66
CA ASN A 127 -19.97 -7.97 -0.49
C ASN A 127 -20.24 -6.50 -0.12
N LEU A 128 -19.49 -5.93 0.82
CA LEU A 128 -19.74 -4.60 1.36
C LEU A 128 -19.36 -3.51 0.33
N SER A 129 -20.32 -3.16 -0.52
CA SER A 129 -20.15 -2.18 -1.59
C SER A 129 -21.42 -1.34 -1.74
N PRO A 130 -21.32 -0.02 -1.98
CA PRO A 130 -22.50 0.85 -2.08
C PRO A 130 -23.56 0.36 -3.09
N ASP A 131 -23.13 -0.26 -4.18
CA ASP A 131 -24.01 -0.81 -5.23
C ASP A 131 -24.73 -2.11 -4.83
N LYS A 132 -24.33 -2.75 -3.72
CA LYS A 132 -24.91 -3.99 -3.19
C LYS A 132 -25.58 -3.83 -1.83
N ILE A 133 -25.49 -2.65 -1.22
CA ILE A 133 -26.17 -2.32 0.04
C ILE A 133 -27.62 -1.94 -0.21
N ILE A 134 -28.51 -2.49 0.61
CA ILE A 134 -29.95 -2.25 0.60
C ILE A 134 -30.33 -1.67 1.96
N LEU A 135 -30.95 -0.49 1.93
CA LEU A 135 -31.40 0.20 3.15
C LEU A 135 -32.90 -0.01 3.41
N SER A 136 -33.69 -0.32 2.37
CA SER A 136 -35.13 -0.55 2.49
C SER A 136 -35.45 -2.01 2.81
N ARG A 137 -36.21 -2.24 3.89
CA ARG A 137 -36.70 -3.57 4.29
C ARG A 137 -37.59 -4.19 3.22
N GLU A 138 -38.47 -3.41 2.59
CA GLU A 138 -39.37 -3.90 1.52
C GLU A 138 -38.59 -4.46 0.33
N ARG A 139 -37.49 -3.79 -0.04
CA ARG A 139 -36.60 -4.24 -1.10
C ARG A 139 -35.84 -5.50 -0.69
N ALA A 140 -35.37 -5.58 0.57
CA ALA A 140 -34.72 -6.76 1.10
C ALA A 140 -35.66 -7.97 1.11
N ASP A 141 -36.91 -7.80 1.56
CA ASP A 141 -37.92 -8.88 1.58
C ASP A 141 -38.29 -9.36 0.18
N SER A 142 -38.41 -8.44 -0.77
CA SER A 142 -38.64 -8.76 -2.18
C SER A 142 -37.50 -9.59 -2.78
N LEU A 143 -36.25 -9.26 -2.45
CA LEU A 143 -35.07 -10.00 -2.90
C LEU A 143 -34.93 -11.37 -2.23
N LYS A 144 -35.30 -11.48 -0.95
CA LYS A 144 -35.38 -12.78 -0.26
C LYS A 144 -36.42 -13.68 -0.93
N LYS A 145 -37.59 -13.14 -1.27
CA LYS A 145 -38.65 -13.86 -1.99
C LYS A 145 -38.22 -14.31 -3.39
N SER A 146 -37.35 -13.56 -4.06
CA SER A 146 -36.77 -13.96 -5.36
C SER A 146 -35.61 -14.96 -5.24
N GLY A 147 -35.31 -15.44 -4.04
CA GLY A 147 -34.30 -16.47 -3.78
C GLY A 147 -32.87 -15.95 -3.62
N LYS A 148 -32.67 -14.62 -3.55
CA LYS A 148 -31.35 -14.04 -3.25
C LYS A 148 -31.06 -14.13 -1.75
N LYS A 149 -29.85 -14.57 -1.40
CA LYS A 149 -29.36 -14.57 -0.03
C LYS A 149 -28.81 -13.19 0.33
N LEU A 150 -29.11 -12.73 1.53
CA LEU A 150 -28.71 -11.42 2.02
C LEU A 150 -28.02 -11.57 3.38
N HIS A 151 -26.95 -10.81 3.58
CA HIS A 151 -26.34 -10.60 4.89
C HIS A 151 -27.03 -9.43 5.57
N GLU A 152 -27.56 -9.64 6.77
CA GLU A 152 -28.15 -8.59 7.58
C GLU A 152 -27.07 -7.89 8.41
N ILE A 153 -27.10 -6.56 8.39
CA ILE A 153 -26.19 -5.68 9.11
C ILE A 153 -27.06 -4.87 10.07
N ASN A 154 -26.93 -5.13 11.36
CA ASN A 154 -27.70 -4.47 12.41
C ASN A 154 -26.78 -4.07 13.56
N PHE A 155 -26.68 -2.78 13.82
CA PHE A 155 -25.90 -2.25 14.94
C PHE A 155 -26.45 -0.91 15.41
N LYS A 156 -26.14 -0.53 16.65
CA LYS A 156 -26.47 0.78 17.20
C LYS A 156 -25.38 1.79 16.89
N TYR A 157 -25.77 2.96 16.37
CA TYR A 157 -24.89 4.09 16.15
C TYR A 157 -25.57 5.38 16.61
N ASN A 158 -24.87 6.19 17.42
CA ASN A 158 -25.42 7.42 18.01
C ASN A 158 -26.81 7.26 18.68
N GLY A 159 -27.08 6.08 19.26
CA GLY A 159 -28.38 5.79 19.91
C GLY A 159 -29.50 5.36 18.94
N HIS A 160 -29.22 5.28 17.65
CA HIS A 160 -30.16 4.82 16.62
C HIS A 160 -29.77 3.42 16.12
N ASP A 161 -30.76 2.58 15.83
CA ASP A 161 -30.54 1.29 15.19
C ASP A 161 -30.29 1.51 13.69
N VAL A 162 -29.12 1.12 13.21
CA VAL A 162 -28.76 1.10 11.80
C VAL A 162 -29.03 -0.30 11.27
N LEU A 163 -29.95 -0.41 10.31
CA LEU A 163 -30.32 -1.66 9.67
C LEU A 163 -30.08 -1.57 8.16
N ALA A 164 -29.29 -2.50 7.65
CA ALA A 164 -29.00 -2.63 6.23
C ALA A 164 -28.84 -4.10 5.85
N TRP A 165 -28.89 -4.38 4.54
CA TRP A 165 -28.58 -5.69 4.00
C TRP A 165 -27.56 -5.59 2.88
N SER A 166 -26.69 -6.59 2.76
CA SER A 166 -25.77 -6.76 1.64
C SER A 166 -26.15 -8.02 0.86
N ILE A 167 -26.11 -7.96 -0.47
CA ILE A 167 -26.40 -9.12 -1.32
C ILE A 167 -25.23 -10.10 -1.27
N GLU A 168 -25.47 -11.37 -0.92
CA GLU A 168 -24.44 -12.41 -0.97
C GLU A 168 -24.05 -12.70 -2.44
N HIS A 169 -22.75 -12.71 -2.74
CA HIS A 169 -22.29 -12.91 -4.11
C HIS A 169 -22.07 -14.40 -4.48
N GLY A 170 -21.97 -15.31 -3.51
CA GLY A 170 -21.82 -16.75 -3.77
C GLY A 170 -20.62 -17.12 -4.66
N ASN A 171 -19.54 -16.32 -4.59
CA ASN A 171 -18.39 -16.36 -5.52
C ASN A 171 -18.71 -16.16 -7.02
N GLN A 172 -19.90 -15.69 -7.37
CA GLN A 172 -20.27 -15.35 -8.75
C GLN A 172 -19.79 -13.94 -9.10
N ALA A 173 -19.01 -13.81 -10.18
CA ALA A 173 -18.38 -12.55 -10.58
C ALA A 173 -19.40 -11.42 -10.86
N GLU A 174 -20.55 -11.75 -11.44
CA GLU A 174 -21.64 -10.81 -11.74
C GLU A 174 -22.31 -10.24 -10.49
N MET A 175 -22.29 -11.02 -9.39
CA MET A 175 -22.94 -10.66 -8.14
C MET A 175 -22.01 -9.87 -7.20
N LYS A 176 -20.69 -9.91 -7.44
CA LYS A 176 -19.73 -9.10 -6.69
C LYS A 176 -19.95 -7.62 -6.94
N GLY A 177 -19.95 -6.84 -5.87
CA GLY A 177 -19.99 -5.38 -5.93
C GLY A 177 -18.69 -4.78 -6.42
N LEU A 178 -18.72 -3.47 -6.69
CA LEU A 178 -17.56 -2.74 -7.19
C LEU A 178 -16.35 -2.86 -6.24
N TYR A 179 -16.56 -2.66 -4.93
CA TYR A 179 -15.47 -2.65 -3.95
C TYR A 179 -14.78 -4.03 -3.84
N PRO A 180 -15.51 -5.14 -3.69
CA PRO A 180 -14.92 -6.47 -3.73
C PRO A 180 -14.10 -6.76 -4.99
N LYS A 181 -14.60 -6.38 -6.18
CA LYS A 181 -13.87 -6.58 -7.44
C LYS A 181 -12.53 -5.84 -7.45
N VAL A 182 -12.53 -4.57 -7.05
CA VAL A 182 -11.30 -3.76 -6.99
C VAL A 182 -10.32 -4.31 -5.94
N LEU A 183 -10.82 -4.70 -4.77
CA LEU A 183 -9.96 -5.27 -3.72
C LEU A 183 -9.35 -6.61 -4.12
N GLU A 184 -10.09 -7.45 -4.84
CA GLU A 184 -9.59 -8.71 -5.38
C GLU A 184 -8.47 -8.47 -6.40
N GLU A 185 -8.64 -7.53 -7.32
CA GLU A 185 -7.60 -7.10 -8.28
C GLU A 185 -6.33 -6.61 -7.56
N LEU A 186 -6.49 -5.75 -6.55
CA LEU A 186 -5.37 -5.23 -5.75
C LEU A 186 -4.68 -6.35 -4.95
N LEU A 187 -5.44 -7.31 -4.41
CA LEU A 187 -4.90 -8.42 -3.65
C LEU A 187 -4.06 -9.35 -4.54
N ILE A 188 -4.54 -9.66 -5.74
CA ILE A 188 -3.81 -10.45 -6.74
C ILE A 188 -2.49 -9.75 -7.09
N ARG A 189 -2.55 -8.45 -7.40
CA ARG A 189 -1.34 -7.66 -7.72
C ARG A 189 -0.34 -7.65 -6.57
N ARG A 190 -0.81 -7.45 -5.33
CA ARG A 190 0.03 -7.50 -4.12
C ARG A 190 0.71 -8.86 -3.95
N ASN A 191 -0.04 -9.95 -4.11
CA ASN A 191 0.50 -11.29 -3.90
C ASN A 191 1.54 -11.63 -4.99
N SER A 192 1.31 -11.21 -6.24
CA SER A 192 2.30 -11.33 -7.31
C SER A 192 3.62 -10.61 -6.96
N LEU A 193 3.54 -9.37 -6.48
CA LEU A 193 4.72 -8.61 -6.03
C LEU A 193 5.42 -9.26 -4.84
N LYS A 194 4.67 -9.78 -3.87
CA LYS A 194 5.24 -10.50 -2.72
C LYS A 194 5.99 -11.77 -3.15
N ASN A 195 5.47 -12.51 -4.12
CA ASN A 195 6.13 -13.70 -4.65
C ASN A 195 7.44 -13.34 -5.36
N HIS A 196 7.44 -12.24 -6.12
CA HIS A 196 8.67 -11.75 -6.76
C HIS A 196 9.70 -11.30 -5.72
N LEU A 197 9.26 -10.58 -4.68
CA LEU A 197 10.12 -10.14 -3.59
C LEU A 197 10.70 -11.33 -2.79
N ALA A 198 9.92 -12.39 -2.58
CA ALA A 198 10.40 -13.61 -1.92
C ALA A 198 11.55 -14.25 -2.71
N LEU A 199 11.40 -14.40 -4.04
CA LEU A 199 12.46 -14.92 -4.91
C LEU A 199 13.74 -14.06 -4.84
N LEU A 200 13.60 -12.74 -4.80
CA LEU A 200 14.74 -11.83 -4.69
C LEU A 200 15.42 -11.93 -3.31
N ASN A 201 14.66 -12.14 -2.23
CA ASN A 201 15.22 -12.40 -0.90
C ASN A 201 16.03 -13.69 -0.87
N ASP A 202 15.50 -14.78 -1.43
CA ASP A 202 16.20 -16.06 -1.50
C ASP A 202 17.52 -15.90 -2.27
N ARG A 203 17.48 -15.20 -3.42
CA ARG A 203 18.69 -14.92 -4.21
C ARG A 203 19.69 -14.04 -3.46
N LYS A 204 19.22 -13.06 -2.67
CA LYS A 204 20.08 -12.23 -1.83
C LYS A 204 20.82 -13.07 -0.80
N GLU A 205 20.11 -13.99 -0.13
CA GLU A 205 20.72 -14.89 0.86
C GLU A 205 21.75 -15.85 0.22
N GLU A 206 21.49 -16.33 -1.00
CA GLU A 206 22.47 -17.14 -1.75
C GLU A 206 23.75 -16.34 -2.03
N LEU A 207 23.62 -15.12 -2.54
CA LEU A 207 24.75 -14.25 -2.84
C LEU A 207 25.54 -13.89 -1.56
N GLU A 208 24.86 -13.64 -0.43
CA GLU A 208 25.51 -13.40 0.86
C GLU A 208 26.33 -14.61 1.32
N LYS A 209 25.82 -15.83 1.11
CA LYS A 209 26.54 -17.08 1.40
C LYS A 209 27.75 -17.24 0.48
N GLU A 210 27.61 -16.98 -0.82
CA GLU A 210 28.72 -17.04 -1.79
C GLU A 210 29.83 -16.05 -1.43
N ILE A 211 29.48 -14.81 -1.10
CA ILE A 211 30.41 -13.77 -0.65
C ILE A 211 31.14 -14.22 0.62
N SER A 212 30.40 -14.69 1.63
CA SER A 212 30.98 -15.15 2.90
C SER A 212 31.93 -16.33 2.71
N LEU A 213 31.63 -17.24 1.77
CA LEU A 213 32.48 -18.39 1.44
C LEU A 213 33.76 -17.97 0.71
N ALA A 214 33.68 -17.03 -0.23
CA ALA A 214 34.83 -16.49 -0.93
C ALA A 214 35.78 -15.76 0.04
N GLU A 215 35.23 -14.95 0.94
CA GLU A 215 35.98 -14.27 2.01
C GLU A 215 36.67 -15.29 2.94
N ALA A 216 35.98 -16.36 3.33
CA ALA A 216 36.57 -17.42 4.15
C ALA A 216 37.70 -18.20 3.44
N ARG A 217 37.70 -18.24 2.10
CA ARG A 217 38.76 -18.85 1.27
C ARG A 217 39.90 -17.88 0.94
N GLY A 218 39.76 -16.59 1.27
CA GLY A 218 40.71 -15.54 0.88
C GLY A 218 40.68 -15.23 -0.63
N GLU A 219 39.59 -15.58 -1.31
CA GLU A 219 39.35 -15.28 -2.72
C GLU A 219 38.67 -13.91 -2.86
N ASP A 220 39.02 -13.13 -3.89
CA ASP A 220 38.29 -11.88 -4.18
C ASP A 220 36.96 -12.19 -4.87
N VAL A 221 35.89 -11.57 -4.38
CA VAL A 221 34.56 -11.71 -4.98
C VAL A 221 34.57 -11.03 -6.33
N THR A 222 34.13 -11.75 -7.37
CA THR A 222 34.09 -11.21 -8.73
C THR A 222 33.20 -9.96 -8.83
N ASP A 223 33.58 -9.03 -9.71
CA ASP A 223 32.80 -7.79 -9.95
C ASP A 223 31.37 -8.08 -10.43
N ALA A 224 31.16 -9.21 -11.12
CA ALA A 224 29.84 -9.67 -11.52
C ALA A 224 28.96 -9.99 -10.30
N VAL A 225 29.48 -10.74 -9.33
CA VAL A 225 28.76 -11.07 -8.09
C VAL A 225 28.51 -9.83 -7.24
N LYS A 226 29.48 -8.92 -7.11
CA LYS A 226 29.32 -7.64 -6.43
C LYS A 226 28.22 -6.78 -7.08
N SER A 227 28.19 -6.73 -8.41
CA SER A 227 27.19 -5.99 -9.19
C SER A 227 25.79 -6.61 -9.04
N GLU A 228 25.68 -7.93 -9.15
CA GLU A 228 24.42 -8.67 -8.98
C GLU A 228 23.88 -8.50 -7.56
N TYR A 229 24.72 -8.68 -6.53
CA TYR A 229 24.33 -8.46 -5.13
C TYR A 229 23.86 -7.04 -4.88
N SER A 230 24.54 -6.03 -5.44
CA SER A 230 24.11 -4.64 -5.33
C SER A 230 22.75 -4.40 -5.99
N SER A 231 22.48 -5.03 -7.13
CA SER A 231 21.20 -4.92 -7.84
C SER A 231 20.06 -5.64 -7.10
N VAL A 232 20.29 -6.88 -6.65
CA VAL A 232 19.29 -7.67 -5.90
C VAL A 232 18.99 -7.00 -4.56
N SER A 233 20.02 -6.57 -3.83
CA SER A 233 19.85 -5.86 -2.56
C SER A 233 19.05 -4.57 -2.73
N PHE A 234 19.30 -3.83 -3.82
CA PHE A 234 18.51 -2.66 -4.17
C PHE A 234 17.03 -3.00 -4.33
N ASN A 235 16.70 -4.00 -5.16
CA ASN A 235 15.32 -4.41 -5.42
C ASN A 235 14.61 -5.05 -4.20
N VAL A 236 15.36 -5.62 -3.26
CA VAL A 236 14.80 -6.18 -2.01
C VAL A 236 14.44 -5.10 -1.00
N THR A 237 15.27 -4.05 -0.90
CA THR A 237 15.08 -2.97 0.09
C THR A 237 14.12 -1.88 -0.37
N CYS A 238 13.73 -1.89 -1.65
CA CYS A 238 13.05 -0.79 -2.34
C CYS A 238 11.75 -1.17 -3.04
#